data_AF-A0AAW8KL96-F1
#
_entry.id   AF-A0AAW8KL96-F1
#
_cell.length_a   1.000
_cell.length_b   1.000
_cell.length_c   1.000
_cell.angle_alpha   90.00
_cell.angle_beta   90.00
_cell.angle_gamma   90.00
#
_symmetry.space_group_name_H-M   'P 1'
#
loop_
_entity.id
_entity.type
_entity.pdbx_description
1 polymer ?
#
loop_
_entity_poly.entity_id
_entity_poly.type
_entity_poly.pdbx_seq_one_letter_code
_entity_poly.pdbx_strand_id
1 'polypeptide(L)' 'TIKALTELVARVVGYEGEILWDPSKPNGTPRKLLDVSKAESLGWKYRTELEDGIRLAYDDFLHNPMRAER' A
#
# COMPACT_ATOMS: atom_id res chain seq x y z
N THR A 1 -4.48 -7.99 -4.51
CA THR A 1 -5.68 -8.18 -3.66
C THR A 1 -5.43 -7.53 -2.31
N ILE A 2 -6.43 -7.43 -1.44
CA ILE A 2 -6.20 -6.94 -0.06
C ILE A 2 -5.24 -7.87 0.69
N LYS A 3 -5.41 -9.19 0.57
CA LYS A 3 -4.50 -10.18 1.18
C LYS A 3 -3.02 -9.94 0.82
N ALA A 4 -2.71 -9.83 -0.48
CA ALA A 4 -1.34 -9.61 -0.93
C ALA A 4 -0.76 -8.26 -0.45
N LEU A 5 -1.59 -7.21 -0.38
CA LEU A 5 -1.17 -5.92 0.16
C LEU A 5 -0.87 -6.01 1.66
N THR A 6 -1.72 -6.68 2.44
CA THR A 6 -1.51 -6.88 3.88
C THR A 6 -0.22 -7.65 4.16
N GLU A 7 0.03 -8.74 3.44
CA GLU A 7 1.27 -9.53 3.57
C GLU A 7 2.52 -8.73 3.19
N LEU A 8 2.42 -7.90 2.15
CA LEU A 8 3.49 -6.99 1.74
C LEU A 8 3.81 -5.96 2.83
N VAL A 9 2.79 -5.31 3.38
CA VAL A 9 2.96 -4.34 4.48
C VAL A 9 3.57 -5.02 5.70
N ALA A 10 3.04 -6.18 6.11
CA ALA A 10 3.55 -6.94 7.25
C ALA A 10 5.05 -7.25 7.11
N ARG A 11 5.49 -7.69 5.92
CA ARG A 11 6.91 -7.90 5.63
C ARG A 11 7.73 -6.62 5.74
N VAL A 12 7.26 -5.52 5.16
CA VAL A 12 7.98 -4.24 5.16
C VAL A 12 8.18 -3.68 6.57
N VAL A 13 7.16 -3.81 7.44
CA VAL A 13 7.23 -3.28 8.82
C VAL A 13 7.84 -4.27 9.82
N GLY A 14 8.24 -5.48 9.40
CA GLY A 14 8.79 -6.50 10.27
C GLY A 14 7.78 -7.15 11.22
N TYR A 15 6.50 -7.24 10.81
CA TYR A 15 5.47 -7.89 11.61
C TYR A 15 5.55 -9.42 11.49
N GLU A 16 5.78 -10.10 12.61
CA GLU A 16 5.91 -11.57 12.70
C GLU A 16 4.67 -12.26 13.32
N GLY A 17 3.62 -11.51 13.64
CA GLY A 17 2.40 -12.07 14.21
C GLY A 17 1.47 -12.72 13.18
N GLU A 18 0.34 -13.23 13.66
CA GLU A 18 -0.69 -13.85 12.82
C GLU A 18 -1.66 -12.81 12.23
N ILE A 19 -1.93 -12.91 10.92
CA ILE A 19 -2.93 -12.08 10.24
C ILE A 19 -4.27 -12.83 10.21
N LEU A 20 -5.20 -12.41 11.08
CA LEU A 20 -6.57 -12.93 11.14
C LEU A 20 -7.53 -12.12 10.25
N TRP A 21 -8.44 -12.82 9.57
CA TRP A 21 -9.44 -12.23 8.69
C TRP A 21 -10.83 -12.45 9.28
N ASP A 22 -11.63 -11.40 9.43
CA ASP A 22 -13.02 -11.49 9.89
C ASP A 22 -13.98 -11.48 8.68
N PRO A 23 -14.48 -12.65 8.22
CA PRO A 23 -15.39 -12.72 7.08
C PRO A 23 -16.81 -12.28 7.43
N SER A 24 -17.12 -11.99 8.69
CA SER A 24 -18.43 -11.45 9.07
C SER A 24 -18.61 -9.99 8.62
N LYS A 25 -17.51 -9.30 8.33
CA LYS A 25 -17.53 -7.93 7.81
C LYS A 25 -17.67 -7.93 6.29
N PRO A 26 -18.50 -7.05 5.72
CA PRO A 26 -18.70 -6.98 4.28
C PRO A 26 -17.43 -6.49 3.58
N ASN A 27 -17.12 -7.09 2.44
CA ASN A 27 -16.12 -6.55 1.53
C ASN A 27 -16.69 -5.34 0.77
N GLY A 28 -15.80 -4.41 0.39
CA GLY A 28 -16.13 -3.35 -0.56
C GLY A 28 -16.26 -3.85 -2.00
N THR A 29 -16.26 -2.93 -2.96
CA THR A 29 -16.30 -3.27 -4.39
C THR A 29 -15.11 -4.18 -4.77
N PRO A 30 -15.33 -5.33 -5.45
CA PRO A 30 -14.26 -6.30 -5.73
C PRO A 30 -13.08 -5.75 -6.52
N ARG A 31 -13.30 -4.75 -7.38
CA ARG A 31 -12.27 -4.11 -8.20
C ARG A 31 -12.56 -2.63 -8.38
N LYS A 32 -11.56 -1.80 -8.07
CA LYS A 32 -11.57 -0.36 -8.31
C LYS A 32 -10.21 0.08 -8.81
N LEU A 33 -10.03 0.06 -10.14
CA LEU A 33 -8.80 0.44 -10.81
C LEU A 33 -9.09 1.52 -11.86
N LEU A 34 -8.12 2.39 -12.11
CA LEU A 34 -8.17 3.36 -13.20
C LEU A 34 -7.57 2.74 -14.47
N ASP A 35 -8.12 3.12 -15.63
CA ASP A 35 -7.39 2.98 -16.89
C ASP A 35 -6.38 4.12 -17.00
N VAL A 36 -5.11 3.78 -17.23
CA VAL A 36 -3.98 4.71 -17.32
C VAL A 36 -3.51 4.95 -18.75
N SER A 37 -4.19 4.38 -19.75
CA SER A 37 -3.83 4.46 -21.17
C SER A 37 -3.56 5.88 -21.66
N LYS A 38 -4.36 6.86 -21.21
CA LYS A 38 -4.19 8.28 -21.56
C LYS A 38 -2.90 8.89 -20.96
N ALA A 39 -2.53 8.51 -19.74
CA ALA A 39 -1.29 9.01 -19.14
C ALA A 39 -0.07 8.41 -19.86
N GLU A 40 -0.14 7.12 -20.17
CA GLU A 40 0.91 6.43 -20.92
C GLU A 40 1.10 6.98 -22.34
N SER A 41 0.01 7.31 -23.04
CA SER A 41 0.09 7.90 -24.39
C SER A 41 0.69 9.30 -24.42
N LEU A 42 0.62 10.02 -23.30
CA LEU A 42 1.29 11.30 -23.09
C LEU A 42 2.76 11.14 -22.63
N GLY A 43 3.28 9.92 -22.60
CA GLY A 43 4.65 9.61 -22.21
C GLY A 43 4.87 9.55 -20.70
N TRP A 44 3.82 9.64 -19.88
CA TRP A 44 3.94 9.50 -18.43
C TRP A 44 3.91 8.02 -18.04
N LYS A 45 4.86 7.61 -17.19
CA LYS A 45 4.89 6.29 -16.55
C LYS A 45 5.23 6.44 -15.08
N TYR A 46 4.67 5.56 -14.26
CA TYR A 46 5.05 5.45 -12.86
C TYR A 46 6.54 5.05 -12.76
N ARG A 47 7.18 5.43 -11.66
CA ARG A 47 8.60 5.14 -11.40
C ARG A 47 8.85 4.42 -10.08
N THR A 48 7.82 4.30 -9.25
CA THR A 48 7.91 3.72 -7.92
C THR A 48 7.02 2.49 -7.89
N GLU A 49 7.61 1.34 -7.63
CA GLU A 49 6.87 0.10 -7.39
C GLU A 49 6.17 0.15 -6.03
N LEU A 50 5.12 -0.65 -5.88
CA LEU A 50 4.30 -0.64 -4.66
C LEU A 50 5.13 -0.92 -3.40
N GLU A 51 6.01 -1.92 -3.44
CA GLU A 51 6.84 -2.27 -2.28
C GLU A 51 7.82 -1.15 -1.92
N ASP A 52 8.48 -0.55 -2.91
CA ASP A 52 9.40 0.57 -2.69
C ASP A 52 8.66 1.76 -2.07
N GLY A 53 7.48 2.08 -2.59
CA GLY A 53 6.63 3.14 -2.06
C GLY A 53 6.21 2.89 -0.61
N ILE A 54 5.86 1.65 -0.24
CA ILE A 54 5.51 1.30 1.14
C ILE A 54 6.73 1.43 2.06
N ARG A 55 7.92 0.98 1.63
CA ARG A 55 9.15 1.16 2.43
C ARG A 55 9.45 2.64 2.69
N LEU A 56 9.39 3.48 1.66
CA LEU A 56 9.60 4.93 1.79
C LEU A 56 8.56 5.57 2.70
N ALA A 57 7.29 5.19 2.57
CA ALA A 57 6.22 5.71 3.43
C ALA A 57 6.38 5.28 4.89
N TYR A 58 6.85 4.06 5.14
CA TYR A 58 7.11 3.58 6.50
C TYR A 58 8.33 4.26 7.13
N ASP A 59 9.40 4.47 6.35
CA ASP A 59 10.56 5.23 6.78
C ASP A 59 10.21 6.69 7.14
N ASP A 60 9.40 7.36 6.29
CA ASP A 60 8.84 8.69 6.60
C ASP A 60 8.02 8.67 7.89
N PHE A 61 7.18 7.66 8.10
CA PHE A 61 6.40 7.54 9.33
C PHE A 61 7.28 7.44 10.59
N LEU A 62 8.40 6.71 10.53
CA LEU A 62 9.30 6.53 11.68
C LEU A 62 10.16 7.76 11.98
N HIS A 63 10.59 8.48 10.95
CA HIS A 63 11.65 9.48 11.08
C HIS A 63 11.21 10.92 10.84
N ASN A 64 10.00 11.16 10.33
CA ASN A 64 9.54 12.52 10.04
C ASN A 64 9.00 13.21 11.30
N PRO A 65 9.70 14.25 11.82
CA PRO A 65 9.35 14.91 13.08
C PRO A 65 8.00 15.64 13.00
N MET A 66 7.54 16.03 11.82
CA MET A 66 6.26 16.73 11.65
C MET A 66 5.03 15.82 11.81
N ARG A 67 5.19 14.49 11.75
CA ARG A 67 4.06 13.55 11.92
C ARG A 67 3.86 13.10 13.36
N ALA A 68 4.87 13.21 14.22
CA ALA A 68 4.79 12.80 15.63
C ALA A 68 3.89 13.70 16.51
N GLU A 69 3.43 14.83 15.98
CA GLU A 69 2.64 15.85 16.72
C GLU A 69 1.12 15.82 16.47
N ARG A 70 0.53 14.73 15.96
CA ARG A 70 -0.94 14.62 15.77
C ARG A 70 -1.62 13.65 16.72
#